data_AF-A0AAW6TX54-F1
#
_entry.id   AF-A0AAW6TX54-F1
#
_cell.length_a   1.000
_cell.length_b   1.000
_cell.length_c   1.000
_cell.angle_alpha   90.00
_cell.angle_beta   90.00
_cell.angle_gamma   90.00
#
_symmetry.space_group_name_H-M   'P 1'
#
loop_
_entity.id
_entity.type
_entity.pdbx_description
1 polymer ?
#
loop_
_entity_poly.entity_id
_entity_poly.type
_entity_poly.pdbx_seq_one_letter_code
_entity_poly.pdbx_strand_id
1 'polypeptide(L)'
;MADRDARSCCPRTDRPLRPRRSGHWVRWIAPATGLAALIWFLIRVAPKPSRAAYPCQRTAMPLASGFVVWLLGLAGSVTVFRKARQSLRQSRLVWASVCLAVAAVMGIVSLAHLPERLARAGQPWGPHEPLGQAKGIHPGRVVWVHDPDATNWDGYTSPEHWWQSHCTNLTVVEKMVSQAVRGVAGRNSDAAAWDAIFRHFNSERGHGDVGYQAGEKIAIKINLTTCNAGGEQVDPVTYNKKPGIMNRIDNSPQITLALLRQLVNTVGVAPEDITVGDPTGLFPNYYRDMLYPEFPTVRYLDNYGGSGRTRAEFSDVPLYWSTPEARRAVQDYLPISFAQADYLINFAILKGHSSGVTLCAKNHYGSLIRLPSQYLRPPWPGRPGNGSYLNYYNMHYSLPNAGQNPPWSPGIARYRSLVDLMGHSELGGKTLLYLIDGLYGGYYWEARPYKWNMPPFNGDWPSSILASQDPVAIDSVGYDFVNAEWPDVVRYGRAPAAQYDMGGGAEDYLHEAALASDPPSGTFYDPDHQDDAIRLESLGVHEHWNNAIDKQYSRNLGAGEGIELVLLRSDAIAGDIDSDGNVNADDLARLCESWLQSSVPNGLEADLNGDGIVDARDFALLAATWGAVTTQ
;
A
#
# COMPACT_ATOMS: atom_id res chain seq x y z
N MET A 1 42.92 21.37 -51.63
CA MET A 1 44.04 21.63 -50.70
C MET A 1 43.42 22.32 -49.50
N ALA A 2 43.05 21.55 -48.48
CA ALA A 2 43.86 21.26 -47.27
C ALA A 2 43.78 22.47 -46.31
N ASP A 3 43.42 22.36 -45.03
CA ASP A 3 43.27 21.20 -44.15
C ASP A 3 42.43 21.66 -42.94
N ARG A 4 41.45 20.87 -42.51
CA ARG A 4 40.69 21.07 -41.25
C ARG A 4 40.71 19.73 -40.54
N ASP A 5 41.68 19.53 -39.66
CA ASP A 5 41.68 18.43 -38.67
C ASP A 5 42.49 18.85 -37.44
N ALA A 6 41.83 19.54 -36.51
CA ALA A 6 42.34 19.74 -35.16
C ALA A 6 42.11 18.47 -34.34
N ARG A 7 43.18 17.71 -34.07
CA ARG A 7 43.14 16.53 -33.19
C ARG A 7 43.20 16.98 -31.73
N SER A 8 42.23 16.55 -30.92
CA SER A 8 42.17 16.80 -29.47
C SER A 8 43.18 15.92 -28.70
N CYS A 9 44.17 16.54 -28.05
CA CYS A 9 45.12 15.89 -27.13
C CYS A 9 44.71 16.10 -25.66
N CYS A 10 45.15 15.20 -24.76
CA CYS A 10 44.88 15.31 -23.32
C CYS A 10 45.75 16.42 -22.67
N PRO A 11 45.18 17.41 -21.95
CA PRO A 11 45.92 18.60 -21.49
C PRO A 11 47.02 18.33 -20.45
N ARG A 12 47.05 17.15 -19.82
CA ARG A 12 47.98 16.82 -18.73
C ARG A 12 49.18 15.98 -19.12
N THR A 13 49.13 15.29 -20.26
CA THR A 13 50.15 14.31 -20.66
C THR A 13 50.58 14.39 -22.12
N ASP A 14 49.99 15.31 -22.89
CA ASP A 14 50.29 15.58 -24.31
C ASP A 14 50.25 14.34 -25.23
N ARG A 15 49.52 13.29 -24.81
CA ARG A 15 49.30 12.08 -25.61
C ARG A 15 48.05 12.23 -26.50
N PRO A 16 48.09 11.75 -27.76
CA PRO A 16 46.91 11.72 -28.62
C PRO A 16 45.84 10.80 -28.05
N LEU A 17 44.58 11.28 -27.96
CA LEU A 17 43.46 10.43 -27.59
C LEU A 17 43.22 9.40 -28.71
N ARG A 18 43.48 8.11 -28.44
CA ARG A 18 43.15 7.03 -29.38
C ARG A 18 41.62 6.89 -29.48
N PRO A 19 41.05 6.82 -30.70
CA PRO A 19 39.63 6.56 -30.85
C PRO A 19 39.29 5.19 -30.22
N ARG A 20 38.28 5.17 -29.34
CA ARG A 20 37.73 3.94 -28.77
C ARG A 20 37.16 3.12 -29.94
N ARG A 21 37.77 1.97 -30.26
CA ARG A 21 37.21 1.03 -31.26
C ARG A 21 35.82 0.61 -30.78
N SER A 22 34.76 1.13 -31.40
CA SER A 22 33.41 0.63 -31.20
C SER A 22 33.38 -0.83 -31.64
N GLY A 23 33.14 -1.75 -30.71
CA GLY A 23 33.04 -3.17 -31.02
C GLY A 23 31.86 -3.42 -31.94
N HIS A 24 32.10 -3.58 -33.25
CA HIS A 24 31.09 -3.95 -34.23
C HIS A 24 30.37 -5.28 -33.89
N TRP A 25 30.96 -6.09 -33.00
CA TRP A 25 30.41 -7.35 -32.52
C TRP A 25 29.17 -7.19 -31.63
N VAL A 26 29.02 -6.06 -30.92
CA VAL A 26 27.88 -5.81 -30.01
C VAL A 26 26.55 -5.76 -30.79
N ARG A 27 26.58 -5.32 -32.05
CA ARG A 27 25.41 -5.28 -32.94
C ARG A 27 24.86 -6.65 -33.32
N TRP A 28 25.65 -7.71 -33.12
CA TRP A 28 25.27 -9.08 -33.47
C TRP A 28 24.77 -9.90 -32.28
N ILE A 29 24.89 -9.39 -31.05
CA ILE A 29 24.46 -10.10 -29.84
C ILE A 29 22.95 -10.36 -29.88
N ALA A 30 22.15 -9.31 -30.08
CA ALA A 30 20.69 -9.43 -30.10
C ALA A 30 20.15 -10.42 -31.17
N PRO A 31 20.56 -10.35 -32.46
CA PRO A 31 20.09 -11.32 -33.45
C PRO A 31 20.65 -12.74 -33.21
N ALA A 32 21.87 -12.88 -32.67
CA ALA A 32 22.42 -14.20 -32.34
C ALA A 32 21.66 -14.85 -31.17
N THR A 33 21.35 -14.09 -30.13
CA THR A 33 20.56 -14.56 -28.98
C THR A 33 19.13 -14.89 -29.38
N GLY A 34 18.50 -14.05 -30.23
CA GLY A 34 17.16 -14.31 -30.77
C GLY A 34 17.10 -15.56 -31.64
N LEU A 35 18.10 -15.77 -32.51
CA LEU A 35 18.22 -16.98 -33.33
C LEU A 35 18.46 -18.23 -32.46
N ALA A 36 19.34 -18.15 -31.47
CA ALA A 36 19.59 -19.25 -30.54
C ALA A 36 18.33 -19.61 -29.75
N ALA A 37 17.57 -18.62 -29.28
CA ALA A 37 16.29 -18.83 -28.61
C ALA A 37 15.24 -19.48 -29.53
N LEU A 38 15.15 -19.05 -30.80
CA LEU A 38 14.25 -19.66 -31.78
C LEU A 38 14.61 -21.12 -32.08
N ILE A 39 15.90 -21.41 -32.32
CA ILE A 39 16.38 -22.77 -32.56
C ILE A 39 16.10 -23.66 -31.35
N TRP A 40 16.41 -23.18 -30.15
CA TRP A 40 16.16 -23.90 -28.90
C TRP A 40 14.66 -24.19 -28.70
N PHE A 41 13.81 -23.19 -28.96
CA PHE A 41 12.37 -23.33 -28.86
C PHE A 41 11.83 -24.37 -29.86
N LEU A 42 12.23 -24.29 -31.14
CA LEU A 42 11.79 -25.24 -32.16
C LEU A 42 12.26 -26.67 -31.87
N ILE A 43 13.52 -26.87 -31.48
CA ILE A 43 14.07 -28.20 -31.15
C ILE A 43 13.30 -28.83 -29.98
N ARG A 44 12.91 -28.03 -28.97
CA ARG A 44 12.28 -28.56 -27.76
C ARG A 44 10.78 -28.71 -27.88
N VAL A 45 10.12 -27.77 -28.55
CA VAL A 45 8.65 -27.66 -28.58
C VAL A 45 8.04 -28.36 -29.79
N ALA A 46 8.67 -28.35 -30.98
CA ALA A 46 8.08 -28.98 -32.16
C ALA A 46 7.85 -30.50 -32.01
N PRO A 47 8.75 -31.28 -31.38
CA PRO A 47 8.50 -32.70 -31.14
C PRO A 47 7.43 -32.98 -30.07
N LYS A 48 7.17 -32.04 -29.16
CA LYS A 48 6.17 -32.16 -28.09
C LYS A 48 5.66 -30.77 -27.65
N PRO A 49 4.54 -30.29 -28.20
CA PRO A 49 4.05 -28.92 -28.00
C PRO A 49 3.83 -28.51 -26.55
N SER A 50 3.47 -29.44 -25.66
CA SER A 50 3.25 -29.15 -24.24
C SER A 50 4.50 -28.63 -23.50
N ARG A 51 5.70 -28.79 -24.06
CA ARG A 51 6.94 -28.26 -23.49
C ARG A 51 7.04 -26.74 -23.55
N ALA A 52 6.19 -26.06 -24.32
CA ALA A 52 6.13 -24.59 -24.33
C ALA A 52 5.82 -23.98 -22.95
N ALA A 53 5.14 -24.72 -22.07
CA ALA A 53 4.82 -24.27 -20.71
C ALA A 53 6.02 -24.28 -19.74
N TYR A 54 7.14 -24.91 -20.11
CA TYR A 54 8.31 -25.02 -19.23
C TYR A 54 8.95 -23.64 -18.98
N PRO A 55 9.46 -23.36 -17.77
CA PRO A 55 10.03 -22.04 -17.42
C PRO A 55 11.05 -21.52 -18.43
N CYS A 56 12.00 -22.37 -18.85
CA CYS A 56 13.03 -21.98 -19.83
C CYS A 56 12.48 -21.71 -21.24
N GLN A 57 11.34 -22.31 -21.61
CA GLN A 57 10.67 -22.04 -22.88
C GLN A 57 9.82 -20.78 -22.81
N ARG A 58 9.24 -20.45 -21.64
CA ARG A 58 8.56 -19.17 -21.39
C ARG A 58 9.53 -17.98 -21.47
N THR A 59 10.78 -18.15 -21.05
CA THR A 59 11.83 -17.12 -21.21
C THR A 59 12.34 -17.03 -22.66
N ALA A 60 12.48 -18.16 -23.35
CA ALA A 60 12.96 -18.19 -24.74
C ALA A 60 11.92 -17.67 -25.76
N MET A 61 10.63 -17.85 -25.47
CA MET A 61 9.53 -17.53 -26.39
C MET A 61 9.49 -16.04 -26.80
N PRO A 62 9.54 -15.05 -25.89
CA PRO A 62 9.57 -13.64 -26.26
C PRO A 62 10.77 -13.27 -27.14
N LEU A 63 11.96 -13.82 -26.84
CA LEU A 63 13.19 -13.58 -27.61
C LEU A 63 13.10 -14.19 -29.02
N ALA A 64 12.56 -15.40 -29.14
CA ALA A 64 12.32 -16.07 -30.41
C ALA A 64 11.27 -15.33 -31.26
N SER A 65 10.16 -14.91 -30.65
CA SER A 65 9.10 -14.14 -31.31
C SER A 65 9.60 -12.77 -31.78
N GLY A 66 10.39 -12.07 -30.96
CA GLY A 66 11.02 -10.81 -31.34
C GLY A 66 11.96 -10.96 -32.54
N PHE A 67 12.73 -12.04 -32.60
CA PHE A 67 13.60 -12.33 -33.74
C PHE A 67 12.83 -12.63 -35.03
N VAL A 68 11.72 -13.37 -34.96
CA VAL A 68 10.86 -13.65 -36.12
C VAL A 68 10.20 -12.37 -36.63
N VAL A 69 9.69 -11.52 -35.73
CA VAL A 69 9.11 -10.22 -36.10
C VAL A 69 10.16 -9.32 -36.75
N TRP A 70 11.37 -9.29 -36.20
CA TRP A 70 12.49 -8.55 -36.79
C TRP A 70 12.86 -9.05 -38.18
N LEU A 71 12.95 -10.37 -38.40
CA LEU A 71 13.20 -10.96 -39.72
C LEU A 71 12.09 -10.64 -40.74
N LEU A 72 10.83 -10.73 -40.33
CA LEU A 72 9.68 -10.37 -41.17
C LEU A 72 9.68 -8.88 -41.52
N GLY A 73 10.02 -8.01 -40.56
CA GLY A 73 10.20 -6.58 -40.80
C GLY A 73 11.37 -6.27 -41.74
N LEU A 74 12.47 -7.01 -41.63
CA LEU A 74 13.64 -6.85 -42.51
C LEU A 74 13.35 -7.34 -43.93
N ALA A 75 12.70 -8.49 -44.08
CA ALA A 75 12.25 -8.98 -45.39
C ALA A 75 11.20 -8.06 -46.02
N GLY A 76 10.24 -7.57 -45.22
CA GLY A 76 9.24 -6.59 -45.62
C GLY A 76 9.87 -5.28 -46.09
N SER A 77 10.82 -4.72 -45.33
CA SER A 77 11.50 -3.48 -45.70
C SER A 77 12.35 -3.64 -46.97
N VAL A 78 13.02 -4.78 -47.18
CA VAL A 78 13.75 -5.06 -48.42
C VAL A 78 12.82 -5.17 -49.63
N THR A 79 11.67 -5.84 -49.49
CA THR A 79 10.69 -5.97 -50.60
C THR A 79 10.04 -4.63 -50.95
N VAL A 80 9.66 -3.84 -49.94
CA VAL A 80 9.16 -2.46 -50.11
C VAL A 80 10.24 -1.58 -50.75
N PHE A 81 11.48 -1.64 -50.28
CA PHE A 81 12.59 -0.86 -50.84
C PHE A 81 12.90 -1.25 -52.30
N ARG A 82 12.88 -2.55 -52.62
CA ARG A 82 13.05 -3.04 -54.00
C ARG A 82 11.91 -2.56 -54.91
N LYS A 83 10.65 -2.66 -54.46
CA LYS A 83 9.48 -2.15 -55.21
C LYS A 83 9.49 -0.63 -55.35
N ALA A 84 9.90 0.11 -54.32
CA ALA A 84 10.04 1.55 -54.36
C ALA A 84 11.14 1.97 -55.36
N ARG A 85 12.30 1.30 -55.34
CA ARG A 85 13.41 1.54 -56.27
C ARG A 85 13.06 1.17 -57.72
N GLN A 86 12.26 0.11 -57.92
CA GLN A 86 11.75 -0.27 -59.23
C GLN A 86 10.70 0.73 -59.76
N SER A 87 9.84 1.25 -58.88
CA SER A 87 8.82 2.25 -59.24
C SER A 87 9.43 3.63 -59.53
N LEU A 88 10.49 4.02 -58.83
CA LEU A 88 11.30 5.22 -59.10
C LEU A 88 12.01 5.14 -60.46
N ARG A 89 12.45 3.95 -60.89
CA ARG A 89 13.04 3.72 -62.22
C ARG A 89 12.04 3.75 -63.37
N GLN A 90 10.75 3.59 -63.09
CA GLN A 90 9.67 3.62 -64.11
C GLN A 90 8.93 4.98 -64.13
N SER A 91 9.50 6.02 -63.52
CA SER A 91 8.92 7.38 -63.43
C SER A 91 7.51 7.43 -62.82
N ARG A 92 7.11 6.41 -62.05
CA ARG A 92 5.82 6.37 -61.34
C ARG A 92 5.98 6.98 -59.95
N LEU A 93 6.34 8.27 -59.91
CA LEU A 93 6.60 9.05 -58.69
C LEU A 93 5.45 8.91 -57.66
N VAL A 94 4.21 8.85 -58.14
CA VAL A 94 3.01 8.68 -57.30
C VAL A 94 3.08 7.44 -56.41
N TRP A 95 3.52 6.29 -56.93
CA TRP A 95 3.58 5.04 -56.16
C TRP A 95 4.74 5.01 -55.17
N ALA A 96 5.84 5.69 -55.47
CA ALA A 96 6.95 5.84 -54.52
C ALA A 96 6.56 6.72 -53.33
N SER A 97 5.83 7.83 -53.59
CA SER A 97 5.28 8.71 -52.55
C SER A 97 4.26 8.01 -51.66
N VAL A 98 3.36 7.20 -52.23
CA VAL A 98 2.39 6.39 -51.47
C VAL A 98 3.09 5.41 -50.54
N CYS A 99 4.12 4.69 -51.01
CA CYS A 99 4.87 3.75 -50.17
C CYS A 99 5.62 4.44 -49.02
N LEU A 100 6.21 5.61 -49.27
CA LEU A 100 6.88 6.41 -48.25
C LEU A 100 5.90 6.97 -47.21
N ALA A 101 4.73 7.46 -47.66
CA ALA A 101 3.68 7.93 -46.77
C ALA A 101 3.14 6.80 -45.89
N VAL A 102 2.88 5.62 -46.47
CA VAL A 102 2.42 4.44 -45.72
C VAL A 102 3.47 3.96 -44.71
N ALA A 103 4.77 3.98 -45.06
CA ALA A 103 5.84 3.63 -44.14
C ALA A 103 5.99 4.65 -43.00
N ALA A 104 5.86 5.95 -43.29
CA ALA A 104 5.90 7.01 -42.30
C ALA A 104 4.69 6.94 -41.35
N VAL A 105 3.48 6.71 -41.89
CA VAL A 105 2.27 6.52 -41.08
C VAL A 105 2.37 5.27 -40.23
N MET A 106 2.82 4.12 -40.75
CA MET A 106 3.02 2.92 -39.94
C MET A 106 4.12 3.09 -38.87
N GLY A 107 5.16 3.87 -39.16
CA GLY A 107 6.20 4.23 -38.20
C GLY A 107 5.67 5.11 -37.07
N ILE A 108 4.92 6.16 -37.42
CA ILE A 108 4.28 7.09 -36.46
C ILE A 108 3.22 6.36 -35.63
N VAL A 109 2.37 5.54 -36.24
CA VAL A 109 1.35 4.72 -35.55
C VAL A 109 1.99 3.69 -34.62
N SER A 110 3.12 3.09 -35.02
CA SER A 110 3.86 2.18 -34.13
C SER A 110 4.50 2.91 -32.95
N LEU A 111 5.13 4.08 -33.17
CA LEU A 111 5.75 4.87 -32.11
C LEU A 111 4.73 5.54 -31.18
N ALA A 112 3.59 5.98 -31.70
CA ALA A 112 2.51 6.61 -30.92
C ALA A 112 1.75 5.61 -30.05
N HIS A 113 1.73 4.33 -30.41
CA HIS A 113 0.97 3.29 -29.68
C HIS A 113 1.83 2.33 -28.86
N LEU A 114 3.14 2.55 -28.75
CA LEU A 114 4.04 1.67 -27.98
C LEU A 114 3.82 1.78 -26.44
N PRO A 115 3.52 2.95 -25.86
CA PRO A 115 3.11 3.05 -24.45
C PRO A 115 1.63 2.66 -24.23
N GLU A 116 0.74 3.00 -25.17
CA GLU A 116 -0.71 2.79 -25.01
C GLU A 116 -1.15 1.33 -25.19
N ARG A 117 -0.45 0.50 -25.98
CA ARG A 117 -0.88 -0.89 -26.24
C ARG A 117 -0.59 -1.89 -25.12
N LEU A 118 0.19 -1.50 -24.12
CA LEU A 118 0.30 -2.26 -22.87
C LEU A 118 -0.75 -1.82 -21.83
N ALA A 119 -1.43 -0.69 -22.04
CA ALA A 119 -2.42 -0.11 -21.12
C ALA A 119 -3.90 -0.18 -21.60
N ARG A 120 -4.20 -0.69 -22.81
CA ARG A 120 -5.52 -0.49 -23.48
C ARG A 120 -6.40 -1.73 -23.71
N ALA A 121 -6.56 -2.61 -22.73
CA ALA A 121 -7.62 -3.63 -22.83
C ALA A 121 -8.22 -3.99 -21.47
N GLY A 122 -9.13 -3.16 -20.97
CA GLY A 122 -10.18 -3.61 -20.05
C GLY A 122 -10.24 -3.01 -18.65
N GLN A 123 -9.61 -1.86 -18.36
CA GLN A 123 -9.91 -1.12 -17.12
C GLN A 123 -10.99 -0.05 -17.39
N PRO A 124 -12.15 -0.10 -16.70
CA PRO A 124 -13.28 0.79 -17.00
C PRO A 124 -13.04 2.28 -16.77
N TRP A 125 -12.12 2.65 -15.88
CA TRP A 125 -11.72 4.04 -15.64
C TRP A 125 -10.65 4.54 -16.61
N GLY A 126 -9.73 3.66 -17.04
CA GLY A 126 -8.57 4.03 -17.84
C GLY A 126 -7.59 4.95 -17.10
N PRO A 127 -6.47 5.35 -17.74
CA PRO A 127 -5.57 6.35 -17.17
C PRO A 127 -6.28 7.70 -17.01
N HIS A 128 -6.05 8.36 -15.89
CA HIS A 128 -6.56 9.70 -15.59
C HIS A 128 -5.52 10.53 -14.84
N GLU A 129 -5.66 11.84 -14.93
CA GLU A 129 -4.92 12.79 -14.09
C GLU A 129 -5.37 12.68 -12.62
N PRO A 130 -4.64 13.26 -11.66
CA PRO A 130 -5.06 13.32 -10.26
C PRO A 130 -6.48 13.84 -10.09
N LEU A 131 -7.31 13.08 -9.37
CA LEU A 131 -8.69 13.44 -9.04
C LEU A 131 -8.78 13.90 -7.60
N GLY A 132 -9.59 14.92 -7.33
CA GLY A 132 -9.82 15.44 -5.98
C GLY A 132 -8.71 16.36 -5.48
N GLN A 133 -8.72 16.61 -4.17
CA GLN A 133 -7.83 17.55 -3.50
C GLN A 133 -7.00 16.82 -2.45
N ALA A 134 -5.68 16.85 -2.65
CA ALA A 134 -4.72 16.22 -1.77
C ALA A 134 -4.76 16.82 -0.34
N LYS A 135 -4.63 15.99 0.70
CA LYS A 135 -4.71 16.36 2.12
C LYS A 135 -3.41 16.06 2.89
N GLY A 136 -3.29 16.65 4.08
CA GLY A 136 -2.17 16.41 5.00
C GLY A 136 -1.06 17.45 4.96
N ILE A 137 -0.15 17.38 5.95
CA ILE A 137 0.95 18.34 6.13
C ILE A 137 1.86 18.43 4.89
N HIS A 138 1.99 17.33 4.16
CA HIS A 138 2.50 17.28 2.79
C HIS A 138 1.38 16.71 1.91
N PRO A 139 0.61 17.56 1.19
CA PRO A 139 -0.62 17.15 0.52
C PRO A 139 -0.43 15.93 -0.39
N GLY A 140 -1.17 14.84 -0.13
CA GLY A 140 -1.15 13.62 -0.96
C GLY A 140 0.09 12.74 -0.76
N ARG A 141 0.90 13.02 0.28
CA ARG A 141 2.05 12.16 0.63
C ARG A 141 1.58 10.83 1.21
N VAL A 142 2.13 9.75 0.69
CA VAL A 142 2.07 8.41 1.29
C VAL A 142 3.49 7.95 1.55
N VAL A 143 3.78 7.59 2.79
CA VAL A 143 5.06 6.99 3.15
C VAL A 143 4.92 5.48 3.09
N TRP A 144 5.91 4.81 2.51
CA TRP A 144 6.05 3.37 2.52
C TRP A 144 7.41 3.02 3.12
N VAL A 145 7.38 2.43 4.32
CA VAL A 145 8.56 1.89 4.99
C VAL A 145 8.65 0.41 4.71
N HIS A 146 9.83 -0.08 4.31
CA HIS A 146 10.07 -1.50 3.99
C HIS A 146 11.37 -2.00 4.62
N ASP A 147 11.25 -3.02 5.47
CA ASP A 147 12.38 -3.74 6.08
C ASP A 147 12.26 -5.26 5.89
N PRO A 148 13.09 -5.92 5.08
CA PRO A 148 13.02 -7.38 4.98
C PRO A 148 13.28 -8.09 6.33
N ASP A 149 14.03 -7.48 7.26
CA ASP A 149 14.36 -8.08 8.56
C ASP A 149 13.22 -8.00 9.59
N ALA A 150 12.12 -7.29 9.28
CA ALA A 150 10.97 -7.20 10.17
C ALA A 150 10.25 -8.54 10.34
N THR A 151 10.30 -9.42 9.33
CA THR A 151 9.59 -10.70 9.36
C THR A 151 10.44 -11.84 8.82
N ASN A 152 10.34 -13.01 9.46
CA ASN A 152 11.10 -14.21 9.09
C ASN A 152 10.28 -15.51 9.26
N TRP A 153 8.96 -15.40 9.36
CA TRP A 153 8.07 -16.54 9.58
C TRP A 153 8.09 -17.54 8.42
N ASP A 154 8.18 -18.83 8.74
CA ASP A 154 8.16 -19.94 7.76
C ASP A 154 6.82 -20.09 7.00
N GLY A 155 5.77 -19.41 7.46
CA GLY A 155 4.50 -19.27 6.75
C GLY A 155 3.35 -20.09 7.30
N TYR A 156 2.22 -20.04 6.59
CA TYR A 156 0.89 -20.39 7.11
C TYR A 156 0.75 -21.81 7.71
N THR A 157 1.57 -22.76 7.27
CA THR A 157 1.54 -24.15 7.77
C THR A 157 2.57 -24.43 8.86
N SER A 158 3.36 -23.43 9.26
CA SER A 158 4.32 -23.52 10.36
C SER A 158 3.59 -23.81 11.69
N PRO A 159 4.20 -24.61 12.60
CA PRO A 159 3.72 -24.71 13.98
C PRO A 159 3.84 -23.40 14.76
N GLU A 160 4.75 -22.52 14.33
CA GLU A 160 4.92 -21.17 14.87
C GLU A 160 3.92 -20.21 14.22
N HIS A 161 3.62 -19.12 14.93
CA HIS A 161 2.64 -18.14 14.50
C HIS A 161 3.31 -16.82 14.16
N TRP A 162 2.86 -16.19 13.06
CA TRP A 162 3.37 -14.93 12.52
C TRP A 162 3.63 -13.83 13.56
N TRP A 163 2.77 -13.73 14.59
CA TRP A 163 2.86 -12.71 15.64
C TRP A 163 3.90 -13.02 16.74
N GLN A 164 4.51 -14.21 16.77
CA GLN A 164 5.49 -14.56 17.80
C GLN A 164 6.81 -13.78 17.59
N SER A 165 7.53 -13.49 18.67
CA SER A 165 8.71 -12.60 18.64
C SER A 165 9.87 -13.10 17.76
N HIS A 166 9.97 -14.40 17.51
CA HIS A 166 10.97 -14.96 16.60
C HIS A 166 10.50 -14.99 15.13
N CYS A 167 9.24 -14.65 14.85
CA CYS A 167 8.60 -14.58 13.53
C CYS A 167 8.48 -13.13 13.01
N THR A 168 8.31 -12.18 13.94
CA THR A 168 8.25 -10.73 13.69
C THR A 168 9.17 -10.01 14.67
N ASN A 169 10.18 -9.32 14.16
CA ASN A 169 11.20 -8.64 14.96
C ASN A 169 10.68 -7.29 15.46
N LEU A 170 10.42 -7.19 16.77
CA LEU A 170 9.87 -5.99 17.38
C LEU A 170 10.78 -4.76 17.21
N THR A 171 12.08 -4.91 17.42
CA THR A 171 13.03 -3.78 17.33
C THR A 171 13.05 -3.16 15.94
N VAL A 172 13.04 -4.00 14.90
CA VAL A 172 12.95 -3.54 13.51
C VAL A 172 11.61 -2.85 13.26
N VAL A 173 10.51 -3.43 13.72
CA VAL A 173 9.16 -2.84 13.59
C VAL A 173 9.07 -1.47 14.28
N GLU A 174 9.69 -1.29 15.44
CA GLU A 174 9.74 0.00 16.14
C GLU A 174 10.46 1.08 15.32
N LYS A 175 11.60 0.73 14.71
CA LYS A 175 12.30 1.60 13.76
C LYS A 175 11.39 1.96 12.58
N MET A 176 10.69 0.99 12.01
CA MET A 176 9.79 1.24 10.89
C MET A 176 8.64 2.19 11.25
N VAL A 177 8.06 2.07 12.45
CA VAL A 177 7.00 2.97 12.93
C VAL A 177 7.53 4.39 13.14
N SER A 178 8.71 4.54 13.76
CA SER A 178 9.38 5.84 13.90
C SER A 178 9.58 6.52 12.54
N GLN A 179 10.14 5.78 11.57
CA GLN A 179 10.38 6.28 10.22
C GLN A 179 9.08 6.64 9.49
N ALA A 180 8.01 5.87 9.66
CA ALA A 180 6.72 6.17 9.07
C ALA A 180 6.18 7.52 9.55
N VAL A 181 6.21 7.78 10.86
CA VAL A 181 5.75 9.05 11.45
C VAL A 181 6.65 10.22 10.99
N ARG A 182 7.97 10.05 11.06
CA ARG A 182 8.96 11.03 10.58
C ARG A 182 8.78 11.38 9.11
N GLY A 183 8.57 10.37 8.26
CA GLY A 183 8.34 10.54 6.83
C GLY A 183 7.04 11.30 6.52
N VAL A 184 5.97 11.00 7.26
CA VAL A 184 4.67 11.68 7.10
C VAL A 184 4.83 13.15 7.43
N ALA A 185 5.54 13.49 8.50
CA ALA A 185 5.77 14.87 8.91
C ALA A 185 6.87 15.59 8.08
N GLY A 186 7.79 14.84 7.48
CA GLY A 186 9.04 15.38 6.93
C GLY A 186 9.91 16.02 8.03
N ARG A 187 10.18 15.27 9.10
CA ARG A 187 10.97 15.71 10.27
C ARG A 187 11.97 14.63 10.68
N ASN A 188 13.07 15.03 11.33
CA ASN A 188 14.18 14.13 11.65
C ASN A 188 14.08 13.47 13.03
N SER A 189 13.08 13.84 13.85
CA SER A 189 12.86 13.22 15.16
C SER A 189 11.38 12.95 15.39
N ASP A 190 11.10 11.93 16.21
CA ASP A 190 9.72 11.50 16.52
C ASP A 190 8.92 12.62 17.20
N ALA A 191 9.52 13.30 18.19
CA ALA A 191 8.85 14.38 18.92
C ALA A 191 8.45 15.54 17.98
N ALA A 192 9.37 15.97 17.11
CA ALA A 192 9.08 17.01 16.13
C ALA A 192 8.07 16.56 15.06
N ALA A 193 8.09 15.28 14.69
CA ALA A 193 7.15 14.71 13.73
C ALA A 193 5.73 14.70 14.28
N TRP A 194 5.53 14.18 15.49
CA TRP A 194 4.22 14.18 16.15
C TRP A 194 3.69 15.59 16.40
N ASP A 195 4.50 16.50 16.94
CA ASP A 195 4.07 17.90 17.18
C ASP A 195 3.61 18.57 15.87
N ALA A 196 4.35 18.37 14.77
CA ALA A 196 3.96 18.91 13.46
C ALA A 196 2.66 18.30 12.92
N ILE A 197 2.47 16.99 13.07
CA ILE A 197 1.25 16.28 12.65
C ILE A 197 0.03 16.82 13.41
N PHE A 198 0.11 16.96 14.74
CA PHE A 198 -0.97 17.50 15.56
C PHE A 198 -1.27 18.96 15.23
N ARG A 199 -0.23 19.82 15.14
CA ARG A 199 -0.39 21.24 14.81
C ARG A 199 -1.07 21.46 13.48
N HIS A 200 -0.63 20.75 12.45
CA HIS A 200 -1.25 20.83 11.13
C HIS A 200 -2.72 20.40 11.20
N PHE A 201 -3.01 19.26 11.82
CA PHE A 201 -4.36 18.73 11.93
C PHE A 201 -5.31 19.65 12.71
N ASN A 202 -4.84 20.20 13.84
CA ASN A 202 -5.61 21.15 14.66
C ASN A 202 -5.85 22.48 13.94
N SER A 203 -4.87 22.97 13.17
CA SER A 203 -5.05 24.17 12.35
C SER A 203 -6.13 23.97 11.28
N GLU A 204 -6.10 22.86 10.55
CA GLU A 204 -7.10 22.53 9.51
C GLU A 204 -8.52 22.38 10.09
N ARG A 205 -8.64 21.93 11.34
CA ARG A 205 -9.93 21.80 12.05
C ARG A 205 -10.38 23.09 12.75
N GLY A 206 -9.64 24.20 12.59
CA GLY A 206 -9.97 25.48 13.21
C GLY A 206 -9.71 25.54 14.72
N HIS A 207 -8.95 24.60 15.26
CA HIS A 207 -8.50 24.60 16.67
C HIS A 207 -7.21 25.40 16.88
N GLY A 208 -6.58 25.87 15.79
CA GLY A 208 -5.37 26.71 15.80
C GLY A 208 -4.07 25.90 15.70
N ASP A 209 -2.94 26.61 15.62
CA ASP A 209 -1.59 26.02 15.59
C ASP A 209 -1.15 25.58 17.00
N VAL A 210 -1.71 24.45 17.45
CA VAL A 210 -1.41 23.83 18.74
C VAL A 210 -1.15 22.35 18.55
N GLY A 211 -0.10 21.84 19.19
CA GLY A 211 0.14 20.40 19.29
C GLY A 211 -0.86 19.73 20.23
N TYR A 212 -0.66 18.44 20.49
CA TYR A 212 -1.44 17.67 21.47
C TYR A 212 -1.54 18.39 22.82
N GLN A 213 -2.74 18.39 23.42
CA GLN A 213 -2.99 18.90 24.75
C GLN A 213 -3.34 17.76 25.71
N ALA A 214 -2.81 17.81 26.93
CA ALA A 214 -3.04 16.78 27.94
C ALA A 214 -4.55 16.60 28.23
N GLY A 215 -5.00 15.35 28.22
CA GLY A 215 -6.40 14.98 28.42
C GLY A 215 -7.21 14.83 27.14
N GLU A 216 -6.65 15.21 25.97
CA GLU A 216 -7.24 14.85 24.68
C GLU A 216 -7.12 13.34 24.45
N LYS A 217 -8.17 12.75 23.88
CA LYS A 217 -8.33 11.29 23.72
C LYS A 217 -7.98 10.83 22.32
N ILE A 218 -7.33 9.68 22.24
CA ILE A 218 -6.97 9.03 20.97
C ILE A 218 -7.65 7.67 20.85
N ALA A 219 -8.37 7.44 19.77
CA ALA A 219 -8.94 6.14 19.42
C ALA A 219 -8.22 5.51 18.22
N ILE A 220 -7.72 4.29 18.37
CA ILE A 220 -7.01 3.53 17.35
C ILE A 220 -7.92 2.41 16.86
N LYS A 221 -8.47 2.58 15.64
CA LYS A 221 -9.29 1.56 14.99
C LYS A 221 -8.39 0.55 14.28
N ILE A 222 -8.17 -0.60 14.90
CA ILE A 222 -7.47 -1.75 14.30
C ILE A 222 -8.44 -2.65 13.55
N ASN A 223 -7.96 -3.39 12.57
CA ASN A 223 -8.68 -4.42 11.83
C ASN A 223 -8.59 -5.77 12.55
N LEU A 224 -9.73 -6.23 13.10
CA LEU A 224 -9.88 -7.55 13.70
C LEU A 224 -10.90 -8.40 12.92
N THR A 225 -10.91 -8.30 11.58
CA THR A 225 -11.94 -8.94 10.75
C THR A 225 -12.02 -10.46 10.94
N THR A 226 -10.91 -11.12 11.29
CA THR A 226 -10.87 -12.57 11.53
C THR A 226 -11.28 -12.95 12.95
N CYS A 227 -11.47 -11.95 13.82
CA CYS A 227 -11.93 -12.05 15.19
C CYS A 227 -13.33 -11.44 15.39
N ASN A 228 -14.13 -11.34 14.32
CA ASN A 228 -15.45 -10.73 14.39
C ASN A 228 -16.40 -11.45 15.39
N ALA A 229 -17.27 -10.68 16.02
CA ALA A 229 -18.15 -11.16 17.09
C ALA A 229 -19.21 -12.18 16.65
N GLY A 230 -19.54 -12.21 15.35
CA GLY A 230 -20.55 -13.13 14.77
C GLY A 230 -19.98 -14.42 14.18
N GLY A 231 -18.67 -14.52 13.99
CA GLY A 231 -18.02 -15.64 13.31
C GLY A 231 -17.48 -16.71 14.25
N GLU A 232 -17.65 -16.54 15.57
CA GLU A 232 -17.20 -17.46 16.62
C GLU A 232 -15.71 -17.86 16.50
N GLN A 233 -14.88 -16.99 15.94
CA GLN A 233 -13.47 -17.29 15.66
C GLN A 233 -12.56 -17.11 16.87
N VAL A 234 -13.00 -16.26 17.80
CA VAL A 234 -12.43 -16.11 19.14
C VAL A 234 -13.47 -16.62 20.12
N ASP A 235 -13.02 -17.43 21.08
CA ASP A 235 -13.88 -17.84 22.18
C ASP A 235 -14.22 -16.59 23.02
N PRO A 236 -15.49 -16.21 23.14
CA PRO A 236 -15.87 -14.97 23.80
C PRO A 236 -15.83 -15.04 25.34
N VAL A 237 -15.54 -16.20 25.91
CA VAL A 237 -15.31 -16.40 27.35
C VAL A 237 -13.82 -16.40 27.63
N THR A 238 -13.06 -17.26 26.92
CA THR A 238 -11.61 -17.41 27.17
C THR A 238 -10.76 -16.39 26.43
N TYR A 239 -11.29 -15.73 25.40
CA TYR A 239 -10.60 -14.79 24.51
C TYR A 239 -9.47 -15.39 23.68
N ASN A 240 -9.44 -16.73 23.58
CA ASN A 240 -8.49 -17.43 22.73
C ASN A 240 -9.00 -17.50 21.29
N LYS A 241 -8.17 -17.08 20.34
CA LYS A 241 -8.40 -17.29 18.91
C LYS A 241 -8.28 -18.78 18.60
N LYS A 242 -9.22 -19.34 17.84
CA LYS A 242 -9.27 -20.79 17.55
C LYS A 242 -7.98 -21.24 16.85
N PRO A 243 -7.39 -22.40 17.22
CA PRO A 243 -6.13 -22.88 16.63
C PRO A 243 -6.16 -22.98 15.09
N GLY A 244 -7.27 -23.44 14.51
CA GLY A 244 -7.40 -23.62 13.06
C GLY A 244 -7.39 -22.32 12.23
N ILE A 245 -7.44 -21.15 12.87
CA ILE A 245 -7.39 -19.85 12.22
C ILE A 245 -6.33 -18.90 12.79
N MET A 246 -5.47 -19.38 13.71
CA MET A 246 -4.45 -18.56 14.37
C MET A 246 -3.51 -17.87 13.36
N ASN A 247 -3.24 -18.56 12.24
CA ASN A 247 -2.37 -18.10 11.17
C ASN A 247 -3.06 -17.17 10.14
N ARG A 248 -4.34 -16.85 10.33
CA ARG A 248 -4.98 -15.74 9.62
C ARG A 248 -4.58 -14.44 10.31
N ILE A 249 -4.04 -13.50 9.55
CA ILE A 249 -3.49 -12.27 10.12
C ILE A 249 -4.61 -11.33 10.55
N ASP A 250 -4.33 -10.59 11.60
CA ASP A 250 -5.00 -9.34 11.96
C ASP A 250 -3.91 -8.25 11.93
N ASN A 251 -4.16 -7.04 12.45
CA ASN A 251 -3.05 -6.10 12.66
C ASN A 251 -1.99 -6.72 13.57
N SER A 252 -0.73 -6.41 13.32
CA SER A 252 0.40 -6.93 14.06
C SER A 252 0.47 -6.28 15.44
N PRO A 253 0.48 -7.08 16.53
CA PRO A 253 0.59 -6.52 17.88
C PRO A 253 1.90 -5.75 18.08
N GLN A 254 2.96 -6.07 17.35
CA GLN A 254 4.24 -5.34 17.35
C GLN A 254 4.09 -3.89 16.88
N ILE A 255 3.39 -3.65 15.76
CA ILE A 255 3.19 -2.29 15.25
C ILE A 255 2.30 -1.51 16.23
N THR A 256 1.25 -2.14 16.77
CA THR A 256 0.40 -1.48 17.77
C THR A 256 1.16 -1.17 19.05
N LEU A 257 2.05 -2.06 19.52
CA LEU A 257 2.91 -1.79 20.67
C LEU A 257 3.84 -0.61 20.41
N ALA A 258 4.50 -0.60 19.25
CA ALA A 258 5.37 0.49 18.83
C ALA A 258 4.61 1.83 18.73
N LEU A 259 3.39 1.81 18.19
CA LEU A 259 2.53 2.99 18.13
C LEU A 259 2.11 3.47 19.53
N LEU A 260 1.77 2.57 20.45
CA LEU A 260 1.47 2.95 21.83
C LEU A 260 2.69 3.56 22.53
N ARG A 261 3.88 3.01 22.33
CA ARG A 261 5.14 3.59 22.82
C ARG A 261 5.37 4.99 22.25
N GLN A 262 5.14 5.21 20.96
CA GLN A 262 5.23 6.54 20.34
C GLN A 262 4.24 7.53 20.99
N LEU A 263 2.97 7.16 21.13
CA LEU A 263 1.95 8.05 21.72
C LEU A 263 2.21 8.34 23.20
N VAL A 264 2.58 7.34 24.00
CA VAL A 264 2.76 7.52 25.44
C VAL A 264 4.12 8.15 25.74
N ASN A 265 5.21 7.61 25.20
CA ASN A 265 6.56 8.00 25.59
C ASN A 265 7.08 9.22 24.82
N THR A 266 6.63 9.43 23.58
CA THR A 266 7.07 10.57 22.76
C THR A 266 6.08 11.74 22.80
N VAL A 267 4.79 11.47 22.61
CA VAL A 267 3.76 12.53 22.61
C VAL A 267 3.35 12.92 24.04
N GLY A 268 3.41 11.98 24.99
CA GLY A 268 2.99 12.21 26.38
C GLY A 268 1.50 12.02 26.61
N VAL A 269 0.82 11.23 25.76
CA VAL A 269 -0.59 10.89 25.93
C VAL A 269 -0.72 9.97 27.15
N ALA A 270 -1.64 10.31 28.06
CA ALA A 270 -1.93 9.42 29.19
C ALA A 270 -2.48 8.09 28.66
N PRO A 271 -1.95 6.92 29.08
CA PRO A 271 -2.39 5.64 28.49
C PRO A 271 -3.90 5.40 28.67
N GLU A 272 -4.50 5.86 29.75
CA GLU A 272 -5.95 5.82 29.98
C GLU A 272 -6.77 6.66 29.01
N ASP A 273 -6.18 7.62 28.31
CA ASP A 273 -6.85 8.42 27.25
C ASP A 273 -6.73 7.78 25.87
N ILE A 274 -6.07 6.62 25.77
CA ILE A 274 -5.97 5.83 24.56
C ILE A 274 -7.00 4.69 24.59
N THR A 275 -7.75 4.57 23.50
CA THR A 275 -8.61 3.42 23.22
C THR A 275 -8.10 2.71 21.97
N VAL A 276 -7.90 1.40 22.02
CA VAL A 276 -7.45 0.61 20.86
C VAL A 276 -8.35 -0.61 20.67
N GLY A 277 -8.84 -0.83 19.45
CA GLY A 277 -9.65 -2.01 19.18
C GLY A 277 -10.53 -1.93 17.94
N ASP A 278 -11.45 -2.90 17.85
CA ASP A 278 -12.43 -3.03 16.79
C ASP A 278 -13.82 -3.23 17.42
N PRO A 279 -14.73 -2.24 17.32
CA PRO A 279 -16.10 -2.35 17.83
C PRO A 279 -16.87 -3.58 17.34
N THR A 280 -16.50 -4.18 16.21
CA THR A 280 -17.15 -5.40 15.66
C THR A 280 -16.45 -6.71 16.04
N GLY A 281 -15.23 -6.64 16.59
CA GLY A 281 -14.37 -7.78 16.89
C GLY A 281 -14.23 -8.09 18.37
N LEU A 282 -13.69 -9.27 18.67
CA LEU A 282 -13.17 -9.63 20.00
C LEU A 282 -11.67 -9.36 20.03
N PHE A 283 -11.16 -8.71 21.09
CA PHE A 283 -9.74 -8.40 21.23
C PHE A 283 -8.97 -9.59 21.83
N PRO A 284 -8.29 -10.43 21.03
CA PRO A 284 -7.85 -11.76 21.45
C PRO A 284 -6.65 -11.71 22.40
N ASN A 285 -6.44 -12.79 23.17
CA ASN A 285 -5.36 -12.88 24.17
C ASN A 285 -3.97 -12.71 23.55
N TYR A 286 -3.63 -13.41 22.46
CA TYR A 286 -2.29 -13.31 21.84
C TYR A 286 -1.89 -11.86 21.49
N TYR A 287 -2.87 -11.02 21.18
CA TYR A 287 -2.67 -9.61 20.88
C TYR A 287 -2.53 -8.82 22.18
N ARG A 288 -3.51 -8.95 23.09
CA ARG A 288 -3.54 -8.20 24.36
C ARG A 288 -2.33 -8.52 25.23
N ASP A 289 -1.89 -9.77 25.27
CA ASP A 289 -0.79 -10.24 26.12
C ASP A 289 0.56 -9.61 25.72
N MET A 290 0.68 -9.12 24.49
CA MET A 290 1.85 -8.34 24.04
C MET A 290 1.79 -6.87 24.49
N LEU A 291 0.59 -6.28 24.58
CA LEU A 291 0.40 -4.85 24.88
C LEU A 291 0.23 -4.57 26.38
N TYR A 292 -0.55 -5.40 27.06
CA TYR A 292 -1.04 -5.18 28.41
C TYR A 292 0.04 -5.09 29.49
N PRO A 293 1.16 -5.84 29.42
CA PRO A 293 2.22 -5.73 30.42
C PRO A 293 2.81 -4.33 30.54
N GLU A 294 2.88 -3.57 29.44
CA GLU A 294 3.42 -2.21 29.41
C GLU A 294 2.33 -1.14 29.56
N PHE A 295 1.14 -1.40 29.00
CA PHE A 295 0.07 -0.41 28.94
C PHE A 295 -1.25 -0.90 29.58
N PRO A 296 -1.25 -1.28 30.87
CA PRO A 296 -2.42 -1.92 31.50
C PRO A 296 -3.65 -1.02 31.63
N THR A 297 -3.48 0.31 31.56
CA THR A 297 -4.56 1.29 31.67
C THR A 297 -5.16 1.73 30.33
N VAL A 298 -4.58 1.31 29.19
CA VAL A 298 -5.17 1.51 27.86
C VAL A 298 -6.51 0.80 27.76
N ARG A 299 -7.49 1.43 27.11
CA ARG A 299 -8.81 0.83 26.89
C ARG A 299 -8.78 -0.10 25.68
N TYR A 300 -8.66 -1.40 25.95
CA TYR A 300 -8.74 -2.45 24.92
C TYR A 300 -10.20 -2.68 24.52
N LEU A 301 -10.64 -2.00 23.45
CA LEU A 301 -12.01 -1.99 22.97
C LEU A 301 -12.36 -3.25 22.19
N ASP A 302 -13.51 -3.83 22.51
CA ASP A 302 -14.06 -4.94 21.74
C ASP A 302 -15.59 -4.96 21.79
N ASN A 303 -16.20 -5.87 21.04
CA ASN A 303 -17.65 -5.95 20.92
C ASN A 303 -18.33 -6.37 22.24
N TYR A 304 -17.76 -7.32 23.00
CA TYR A 304 -18.45 -7.98 24.12
C TYR A 304 -18.07 -7.48 25.53
N GLY A 305 -16.86 -7.00 25.76
CA GLY A 305 -16.41 -6.44 27.05
C GLY A 305 -16.14 -7.47 28.16
N GLY A 306 -15.57 -8.62 27.83
CA GLY A 306 -15.20 -9.67 28.79
C GLY A 306 -13.70 -9.64 29.17
N SER A 307 -13.32 -10.36 30.23
CA SER A 307 -11.92 -10.62 30.59
C SER A 307 -11.03 -9.35 30.62
N GLY A 308 -11.58 -8.25 31.17
CA GLY A 308 -10.88 -6.96 31.30
C GLY A 308 -10.83 -6.09 30.04
N ARG A 309 -11.55 -6.44 28.96
CA ARG A 309 -11.72 -5.57 27.79
C ARG A 309 -12.82 -4.54 28.03
N THR A 310 -12.74 -3.42 27.33
CA THR A 310 -13.76 -2.38 27.32
C THR A 310 -14.82 -2.73 26.28
N ARG A 311 -16.08 -2.85 26.71
CA ARG A 311 -17.21 -3.08 25.80
C ARG A 311 -17.47 -1.85 24.94
N ALA A 312 -17.60 -2.03 23.63
CA ALA A 312 -18.14 -1.00 22.75
C ALA A 312 -19.61 -0.75 23.10
N GLU A 313 -19.99 0.50 23.31
CA GLU A 313 -21.36 0.92 23.63
C GLU A 313 -21.80 2.06 22.70
N PHE A 314 -23.10 2.12 22.41
CA PHE A 314 -23.66 3.13 21.52
C PHE A 314 -23.54 4.52 22.15
N SER A 315 -23.15 5.50 21.36
CA SER A 315 -23.33 6.93 21.67
C SER A 315 -24.65 7.44 21.08
N ASP A 316 -24.92 8.73 21.29
CA ASP A 316 -26.05 9.43 20.67
C ASP A 316 -25.68 10.10 19.33
N VAL A 317 -24.45 9.88 18.81
CA VAL A 317 -24.00 10.42 17.51
C VAL A 317 -24.52 9.52 16.39
N PRO A 318 -25.47 9.99 15.56
CA PRO A 318 -26.02 9.20 14.46
C PRO A 318 -25.05 9.16 13.28
N LEU A 319 -25.11 8.08 12.49
CA LEU A 319 -24.52 8.01 11.16
C LEU A 319 -25.62 7.80 10.12
N TYR A 320 -25.71 8.69 9.15
CA TYR A 320 -26.68 8.60 8.06
C TYR A 320 -26.02 7.99 6.82
N TRP A 321 -26.73 7.12 6.12
CA TRP A 321 -26.28 6.55 4.86
C TRP A 321 -26.90 7.35 3.73
N SER A 322 -26.08 7.81 2.78
CA SER A 322 -26.47 8.70 1.67
C SER A 322 -27.23 7.97 0.55
N THR A 323 -28.19 7.13 0.94
CA THR A 323 -28.93 6.24 0.05
C THR A 323 -30.38 6.10 0.53
N PRO A 324 -31.39 6.29 -0.33
CA PRO A 324 -32.80 6.20 0.07
C PRO A 324 -33.19 4.85 0.71
N GLU A 325 -32.50 3.77 0.38
CA GLU A 325 -32.67 2.42 0.90
C GLU A 325 -32.50 2.37 2.43
N ALA A 326 -31.64 3.22 2.99
CA ALA A 326 -31.38 3.27 4.42
C ALA A 326 -32.49 3.95 5.23
N ARG A 327 -33.40 4.70 4.59
CA ARG A 327 -34.51 5.39 5.29
C ARG A 327 -35.49 4.44 6.00
N ARG A 328 -35.51 3.16 5.60
CA ARG A 328 -36.33 2.11 6.23
C ARG A 328 -35.53 1.24 7.19
N ALA A 329 -34.23 1.48 7.31
CA ALA A 329 -33.34 0.74 8.18
C ALA A 329 -33.38 1.29 9.61
N VAL A 330 -32.87 0.49 10.54
CA VAL A 330 -32.51 0.94 11.89
C VAL A 330 -31.36 1.94 11.77
N GLN A 331 -31.48 3.06 12.47
CA GLN A 331 -30.46 4.11 12.54
C GLN A 331 -29.16 3.56 13.15
N ASP A 332 -28.04 3.80 12.49
CA ASP A 332 -26.71 3.52 13.03
C ASP A 332 -26.26 4.67 13.92
N TYR A 333 -25.52 4.34 14.99
CA TYR A 333 -24.88 5.29 15.89
C TYR A 333 -23.44 4.87 16.13
N LEU A 334 -22.56 5.86 16.27
CA LEU A 334 -21.14 5.61 16.52
C LEU A 334 -20.91 5.06 17.94
N PRO A 335 -19.85 4.26 18.16
CA PRO A 335 -19.42 3.88 19.49
C PRO A 335 -18.96 5.08 20.32
N ILE A 336 -19.21 5.05 21.64
CA ILE A 336 -18.78 6.10 22.59
C ILE A 336 -17.29 6.44 22.45
N SER A 337 -16.44 5.42 22.29
CA SER A 337 -15.00 5.59 22.16
C SER A 337 -14.58 6.44 20.96
N PHE A 338 -15.37 6.44 19.88
CA PHE A 338 -15.06 7.21 18.66
C PHE A 338 -15.70 8.59 18.72
N ALA A 339 -16.96 8.67 19.16
CA ALA A 339 -17.64 9.95 19.40
C ALA A 339 -16.91 10.85 20.40
N GLN A 340 -16.32 10.27 21.45
CA GLN A 340 -15.58 11.04 22.47
C GLN A 340 -14.10 11.25 22.17
N ALA A 341 -13.55 10.64 21.12
CA ALA A 341 -12.15 10.84 20.79
C ALA A 341 -11.96 12.26 20.22
N ASP A 342 -10.80 12.86 20.49
CA ASP A 342 -10.39 14.10 19.83
C ASP A 342 -9.67 13.77 18.51
N TYR A 343 -8.96 12.63 18.50
CA TYR A 343 -8.23 12.09 17.37
C TYR A 343 -8.51 10.60 17.16
N LEU A 344 -8.63 10.20 15.90
CA LEU A 344 -8.67 8.80 15.47
C LEU A 344 -7.36 8.44 14.73
N ILE A 345 -6.88 7.21 14.91
CA ILE A 345 -5.91 6.58 14.02
C ILE A 345 -6.61 5.40 13.36
N ASN A 346 -6.72 5.42 12.03
CA ASN A 346 -7.28 4.32 11.26
C ASN A 346 -6.16 3.38 10.85
N PHE A 347 -6.10 2.20 11.47
CA PHE A 347 -5.03 1.23 11.27
C PHE A 347 -5.56 -0.04 10.60
N ALA A 348 -5.35 -0.13 9.29
CA ALA A 348 -5.82 -1.22 8.44
C ALA A 348 -4.72 -2.26 8.19
N ILE A 349 -5.05 -3.30 7.41
CA ILE A 349 -4.13 -4.37 6.96
C ILE A 349 -4.11 -4.34 5.43
N LEU A 350 -2.94 -4.55 4.81
CA LEU A 350 -2.78 -4.66 3.37
C LEU A 350 -3.33 -6.00 2.88
N LYS A 351 -4.56 -6.01 2.35
CA LYS A 351 -5.16 -7.26 1.85
C LYS A 351 -6.15 -7.10 0.71
N GLY A 352 -6.28 -8.17 -0.07
CA GLY A 352 -7.36 -8.35 -1.03
C GLY A 352 -8.71 -8.67 -0.36
N HIS A 353 -9.79 -8.60 -1.13
CA HIS A 353 -11.13 -8.98 -0.70
C HIS A 353 -12.01 -9.37 -1.88
N SER A 354 -13.19 -9.87 -1.58
CA SER A 354 -14.23 -10.06 -2.58
C SER A 354 -14.71 -8.77 -3.25
N SER A 355 -14.37 -7.61 -2.68
CA SER A 355 -14.65 -6.28 -3.23
C SER A 355 -13.40 -5.65 -3.87
N GLY A 356 -12.36 -6.44 -4.13
CA GLY A 356 -11.06 -6.00 -4.64
C GLY A 356 -10.05 -5.89 -3.51
N VAL A 357 -10.13 -4.82 -2.71
CA VAL A 357 -9.19 -4.56 -1.60
C VAL A 357 -9.90 -4.35 -0.26
N THR A 358 -9.17 -4.51 0.84
CA THR A 358 -9.54 -4.01 2.18
C THR A 358 -8.37 -3.18 2.69
N LEU A 359 -8.56 -1.88 2.80
CA LEU A 359 -7.57 -0.91 3.27
C LEU A 359 -8.23 0.03 4.30
N CYS A 360 -7.81 1.29 4.44
CA CYS A 360 -8.30 2.20 5.47
C CYS A 360 -9.80 2.50 5.34
N ALA A 361 -10.31 2.77 4.14
CA ALA A 361 -11.74 3.04 3.94
C ALA A 361 -12.59 1.85 4.41
N LYS A 362 -12.21 0.64 4.00
CA LYS A 362 -12.95 -0.58 4.35
C LYS A 362 -12.71 -1.02 5.80
N ASN A 363 -11.64 -0.60 6.46
CA ASN A 363 -11.46 -0.81 7.89
C ASN A 363 -12.59 -0.15 8.71
N HIS A 364 -13.20 0.93 8.19
CA HIS A 364 -14.36 1.53 8.83
C HIS A 364 -15.63 0.66 8.83
N TYR A 365 -15.69 -0.43 8.06
CA TYR A 365 -16.76 -1.42 8.22
C TYR A 365 -16.80 -2.02 9.63
N GLY A 366 -15.66 -2.00 10.34
CA GLY A 366 -15.58 -2.36 11.75
C GLY A 366 -15.86 -1.21 12.73
N SER A 367 -16.16 0.01 12.27
CA SER A 367 -16.29 1.18 13.16
C SER A 367 -17.65 1.33 13.84
N LEU A 368 -18.59 0.45 13.52
CA LEU A 368 -19.91 0.39 14.14
C LEU A 368 -19.99 -0.81 15.09
N ILE A 369 -20.97 -0.82 15.99
CA ILE A 369 -21.12 -1.93 16.96
C ILE A 369 -21.75 -3.17 16.32
N ARG A 370 -22.65 -2.95 15.35
CA ARG A 370 -23.26 -4.02 14.56
C ARG A 370 -22.36 -4.37 13.38
N LEU A 371 -22.27 -5.66 13.04
CA LEU A 371 -21.48 -6.13 11.90
C LEU A 371 -22.03 -5.55 10.58
N PRO A 372 -21.21 -5.42 9.53
CA PRO A 372 -21.67 -4.98 8.19
C PRO A 372 -22.85 -5.78 7.62
N SER A 373 -23.01 -7.03 8.04
CA SER A 373 -24.12 -7.93 7.71
C SER A 373 -25.35 -7.77 8.60
N GLN A 374 -25.47 -6.68 9.36
CA GLN A 374 -26.60 -6.31 10.22
C GLN A 374 -26.74 -7.11 11.54
N TYR A 375 -25.78 -7.98 11.85
CA TYR A 375 -25.75 -8.70 13.11
C TYR A 375 -25.39 -7.76 14.27
N LEU A 376 -26.22 -7.74 15.31
CA LEU A 376 -25.94 -7.06 16.57
C LEU A 376 -25.85 -8.10 17.69
N ARG A 377 -24.79 -8.03 18.49
CA ARG A 377 -24.63 -8.81 19.73
C ARG A 377 -25.83 -8.62 20.70
N PRO A 378 -26.12 -9.56 21.60
CA PRO A 378 -27.18 -9.39 22.60
C PRO A 378 -26.86 -8.27 23.62
N PRO A 379 -27.90 -7.67 24.25
CA PRO A 379 -27.71 -6.77 25.38
C PRO A 379 -27.14 -7.52 26.60
N TRP A 380 -26.31 -6.85 27.41
CA TRP A 380 -25.74 -7.45 28.62
C TRP A 380 -26.86 -7.75 29.64
N PRO A 381 -26.88 -8.91 30.34
CA PRO A 381 -25.82 -9.92 30.50
C PRO A 381 -25.93 -11.11 29.52
N GLY A 382 -26.48 -10.93 28.31
CA GLY A 382 -26.64 -11.99 27.33
C GLY A 382 -25.35 -12.76 27.06
N ARG A 383 -25.44 -14.09 27.02
CA ARG A 383 -24.29 -14.93 26.66
C ARG A 383 -23.78 -14.53 25.26
N PRO A 384 -22.47 -14.40 25.07
CA PRO A 384 -21.91 -14.25 23.74
C PRO A 384 -22.38 -15.35 22.79
N GLY A 385 -22.67 -14.99 21.54
CA GLY A 385 -23.16 -15.91 20.51
C GLY A 385 -24.68 -15.86 20.23
N ASN A 386 -25.49 -15.22 21.09
CA ASN A 386 -26.95 -15.12 20.91
C ASN A 386 -27.42 -13.76 20.35
N GLY A 387 -26.68 -13.17 19.42
CA GLY A 387 -27.07 -11.91 18.78
C GLY A 387 -28.25 -12.06 17.82
N SER A 388 -28.67 -10.95 17.23
CA SER A 388 -29.80 -10.90 16.30
C SER A 388 -29.45 -10.09 15.06
N TYR A 389 -29.97 -10.51 13.91
CA TYR A 389 -29.94 -9.70 12.70
C TYR A 389 -31.08 -8.69 12.79
N LEU A 390 -30.73 -7.41 12.90
CA LEU A 390 -31.69 -6.31 12.89
C LEU A 390 -31.73 -5.67 11.50
N ASN A 391 -32.74 -4.87 11.21
CA ASN A 391 -32.89 -4.24 9.91
C ASN A 391 -31.96 -3.01 9.74
N TYR A 392 -30.67 -3.10 10.07
CA TYR A 392 -29.70 -2.05 9.74
C TYR A 392 -29.49 -1.96 8.23
N TYR A 393 -28.91 -0.88 7.72
CA TYR A 393 -28.46 -0.88 6.33
C TYR A 393 -27.34 -1.91 6.15
N ASN A 394 -27.50 -2.83 5.18
CA ASN A 394 -26.47 -3.83 4.91
C ASN A 394 -25.38 -3.22 4.04
N MET A 395 -24.24 -2.93 4.65
CA MET A 395 -23.13 -2.24 3.99
C MET A 395 -22.48 -3.06 2.87
N HIS A 396 -22.77 -4.37 2.77
CA HIS A 396 -22.29 -5.16 1.65
C HIS A 396 -23.04 -4.84 0.35
N TYR A 397 -24.27 -4.31 0.41
CA TYR A 397 -25.03 -4.01 -0.80
C TYR A 397 -24.39 -2.92 -1.67
N SER A 398 -23.61 -2.01 -1.07
CA SER A 398 -22.86 -1.00 -1.81
C SER A 398 -21.51 -1.50 -2.34
N LEU A 399 -21.13 -2.77 -2.12
CA LEU A 399 -19.84 -3.29 -2.60
C LEU A 399 -19.92 -3.73 -4.07
N PRO A 400 -18.79 -3.73 -4.79
CA PRO A 400 -18.74 -3.96 -6.25
C PRO A 400 -18.87 -5.43 -6.67
N ASN A 401 -19.15 -6.34 -5.74
CA ASN A 401 -19.17 -7.76 -6.04
C ASN A 401 -20.26 -8.11 -7.07
N ALA A 402 -19.84 -8.74 -8.16
CA ALA A 402 -20.75 -9.30 -9.15
C ALA A 402 -21.26 -10.71 -8.74
N GLY A 403 -22.39 -11.10 -9.33
CA GLY A 403 -22.93 -12.47 -9.19
C GLY A 403 -23.49 -12.83 -7.80
N GLN A 404 -23.84 -11.84 -6.98
CA GLN A 404 -24.44 -12.06 -5.66
C GLN A 404 -25.97 -12.21 -5.74
N ASN A 405 -26.56 -12.89 -4.75
CA ASN A 405 -28.01 -12.97 -4.56
C ASN A 405 -28.37 -12.69 -3.08
N PRO A 406 -29.09 -11.61 -2.77
CA PRO A 406 -29.53 -10.53 -3.68
C PRO A 406 -28.33 -9.82 -4.35
N PRO A 407 -28.54 -9.17 -5.52
CA PRO A 407 -27.46 -8.47 -6.21
C PRO A 407 -26.93 -7.32 -5.34
N TRP A 408 -25.61 -7.14 -5.34
CA TRP A 408 -24.94 -5.97 -4.77
C TRP A 408 -24.77 -4.90 -5.88
N SER A 409 -23.72 -4.08 -5.85
CA SER A 409 -23.57 -2.92 -6.73
C SER A 409 -22.28 -2.95 -7.58
N PRO A 410 -22.13 -3.90 -8.53
CA PRO A 410 -20.97 -3.97 -9.42
C PRO A 410 -20.91 -2.80 -10.43
N GLY A 411 -19.72 -2.60 -11.01
CA GLY A 411 -19.43 -1.53 -11.96
C GLY A 411 -18.95 -0.23 -11.28
N ILE A 412 -18.93 0.84 -12.07
CA ILE A 412 -18.48 2.18 -11.68
C ILE A 412 -19.66 3.16 -11.57
N ALA A 413 -19.42 4.35 -11.01
CA ALA A 413 -20.40 5.41 -10.79
C ALA A 413 -21.58 4.92 -9.95
N ARG A 414 -21.29 4.28 -8.83
CA ARG A 414 -22.28 3.76 -7.88
C ARG A 414 -22.10 4.42 -6.52
N TYR A 415 -23.20 4.54 -5.78
CA TYR A 415 -23.12 4.85 -4.36
C TYR A 415 -22.22 3.84 -3.63
N ARG A 416 -21.27 4.36 -2.83
CA ARG A 416 -20.36 3.57 -1.98
C ARG A 416 -20.46 4.03 -0.54
N SER A 417 -21.02 3.19 0.33
CA SER A 417 -21.12 3.45 1.78
C SER A 417 -19.78 3.67 2.48
N LEU A 418 -18.66 3.27 1.85
CA LEU A 418 -17.31 3.61 2.30
C LEU A 418 -17.09 5.13 2.39
N VAL A 419 -17.64 5.89 1.43
CA VAL A 419 -17.47 7.35 1.36
C VAL A 419 -18.19 8.04 2.52
N ASP A 420 -19.37 7.56 2.92
CA ASP A 420 -20.07 8.06 4.12
C ASP A 420 -19.22 7.89 5.38
N LEU A 421 -18.59 6.72 5.56
CA LEU A 421 -17.73 6.48 6.72
C LEU A 421 -16.45 7.31 6.71
N MET A 422 -15.85 7.48 5.53
CA MET A 422 -14.68 8.33 5.33
C MET A 422 -15.01 9.82 5.53
N GLY A 423 -16.23 10.24 5.21
CA GLY A 423 -16.65 11.64 5.28
C GLY A 423 -17.24 12.05 6.62
N HIS A 424 -17.72 11.10 7.43
CA HIS A 424 -18.39 11.41 8.69
C HIS A 424 -17.47 12.20 9.64
N SER A 425 -17.99 13.31 10.18
CA SER A 425 -17.24 14.27 11.01
C SER A 425 -16.52 13.62 12.20
N GLU A 426 -17.20 12.67 12.86
CA GLU A 426 -16.71 11.92 14.02
C GLU A 426 -15.88 10.66 13.68
N LEU A 427 -15.69 10.33 12.40
CA LEU A 427 -14.81 9.26 11.94
C LEU A 427 -13.65 9.83 11.13
N GLY A 428 -13.81 9.99 9.81
CA GLY A 428 -12.76 10.55 8.95
C GLY A 428 -12.40 11.99 9.31
N GLY A 429 -13.37 12.80 9.73
CA GLY A 429 -13.12 14.19 10.18
C GLY A 429 -12.26 14.30 11.46
N LYS A 430 -12.11 13.21 12.22
CA LYS A 430 -11.22 13.09 13.39
C LYS A 430 -9.97 12.27 13.12
N THR A 431 -9.80 11.69 11.93
CA THR A 431 -8.67 10.79 11.67
C THR A 431 -7.39 11.57 11.42
N LEU A 432 -6.50 11.54 12.41
CA LEU A 432 -5.21 12.21 12.44
C LEU A 432 -4.19 11.54 11.51
N LEU A 433 -4.20 10.20 11.49
CA LEU A 433 -3.23 9.38 10.79
C LEU A 433 -3.88 8.09 10.28
N TYR A 434 -3.59 7.75 9.03
CA TYR A 434 -3.96 6.50 8.39
C TYR A 434 -2.74 5.61 8.29
N LEU A 435 -2.88 4.35 8.70
CA LEU A 435 -1.82 3.34 8.68
C LEU A 435 -2.32 2.07 7.99
N ILE A 436 -1.44 1.43 7.21
CA ILE A 436 -1.67 0.10 6.65
C ILE A 436 -0.54 -0.82 7.10
N ASP A 437 -0.90 -1.88 7.83
CA ASP A 437 -0.01 -2.98 8.16
C ASP A 437 0.20 -3.87 6.94
N GLY A 438 1.41 -3.85 6.41
CA GLY A 438 1.87 -4.74 5.36
C GLY A 438 3.02 -5.63 5.81
N LEU A 439 3.20 -5.92 7.11
CA LEU A 439 4.23 -6.88 7.53
C LEU A 439 3.98 -8.23 6.87
N TYR A 440 2.71 -8.61 6.87
CA TYR A 440 2.18 -9.75 6.12
C TYR A 440 1.02 -9.27 5.24
N GLY A 441 1.05 -9.61 3.94
CA GLY A 441 -0.02 -9.25 3.01
C GLY A 441 -1.07 -10.37 2.89
N GLY A 442 -2.35 -10.05 3.06
CA GLY A 442 -3.46 -11.02 3.03
C GLY A 442 -4.10 -11.18 1.65
N TYR A 443 -4.22 -12.41 1.12
CA TYR A 443 -4.77 -12.64 -0.23
C TYR A 443 -6.26 -12.25 -0.37
N TYR A 444 -7.08 -12.51 0.65
CA TYR A 444 -8.54 -12.41 0.54
C TYR A 444 -9.21 -12.08 1.89
N TRP A 445 -10.54 -12.17 2.01
CA TRP A 445 -11.28 -11.71 3.20
C TRP A 445 -10.86 -12.41 4.49
N GLU A 446 -10.48 -13.68 4.41
CA GLU A 446 -10.00 -14.48 5.53
C GLU A 446 -8.59 -14.10 6.00
N ALA A 447 -7.96 -13.11 5.35
CA ALA A 447 -6.64 -12.60 5.70
C ALA A 447 -5.60 -13.72 5.80
N ARG A 448 -5.61 -14.64 4.81
CA ARG A 448 -4.54 -15.62 4.68
C ARG A 448 -3.30 -14.92 4.10
N PRO A 449 -2.17 -14.86 4.82
CA PRO A 449 -0.96 -14.21 4.36
C PRO A 449 -0.22 -15.04 3.30
N TYR A 450 0.41 -14.35 2.35
CA TYR A 450 1.30 -14.94 1.34
C TYR A 450 2.55 -14.06 1.17
N LYS A 451 3.67 -14.68 0.79
CA LYS A 451 4.85 -13.98 0.30
C LYS A 451 4.54 -13.37 -1.07
N TRP A 452 5.07 -12.18 -1.34
CA TRP A 452 4.78 -11.40 -2.54
C TRP A 452 5.89 -11.56 -3.57
N ASN A 453 5.51 -11.65 -4.83
CA ASN A 453 6.45 -11.85 -5.93
C ASN A 453 6.92 -10.54 -6.55
N MET A 454 6.10 -9.48 -6.49
CA MET A 454 6.45 -8.20 -7.08
C MET A 454 7.72 -7.60 -6.43
N PRO A 455 8.60 -6.94 -7.20
CA PRO A 455 9.72 -6.22 -6.62
C PRO A 455 9.26 -5.10 -5.67
N PRO A 456 9.93 -4.90 -4.53
CA PRO A 456 11.21 -5.49 -4.11
C PRO A 456 11.10 -6.81 -3.32
N PHE A 457 9.90 -7.34 -3.09
CA PHE A 457 9.67 -8.46 -2.19
C PHE A 457 10.22 -9.79 -2.73
N ASN A 458 10.19 -9.98 -4.06
CA ASN A 458 10.92 -11.05 -4.77
C ASN A 458 10.74 -12.47 -4.18
N GLY A 459 9.53 -12.80 -3.75
CA GLY A 459 9.20 -14.08 -3.14
C GLY A 459 9.34 -14.11 -1.62
N ASP A 460 9.43 -12.95 -0.98
CA ASP A 460 9.44 -12.78 0.48
C ASP A 460 8.20 -12.09 1.04
N TRP A 461 8.10 -11.96 2.36
CA TRP A 461 7.05 -11.19 3.01
C TRP A 461 7.13 -9.72 2.62
N PRO A 462 5.99 -8.99 2.54
CA PRO A 462 6.05 -7.60 2.17
C PRO A 462 6.74 -6.72 3.21
N SER A 463 6.77 -7.13 4.49
CA SER A 463 7.51 -6.47 5.57
C SER A 463 7.44 -4.94 5.51
N SER A 464 6.22 -4.42 5.39
CA SER A 464 5.96 -3.01 5.06
C SER A 464 5.02 -2.32 6.04
N ILE A 465 5.17 -1.01 6.18
CA ILE A 465 4.19 -0.11 6.80
C ILE A 465 3.91 1.02 5.82
N LEU A 466 2.63 1.34 5.58
CA LEU A 466 2.25 2.55 4.87
C LEU A 466 1.59 3.54 5.82
N ALA A 467 1.86 4.84 5.63
CA ALA A 467 1.33 5.91 6.47
C ALA A 467 0.99 7.17 5.67
N SER A 468 -0.09 7.87 6.03
CA SER A 468 -0.51 9.13 5.40
C SER A 468 -1.49 9.91 6.28
N GLN A 469 -1.69 11.20 5.96
CA GLN A 469 -2.83 11.99 6.43
C GLN A 469 -3.92 12.16 5.35
N ASP A 470 -3.71 11.63 4.13
CA ASP A 470 -4.69 11.63 3.04
C ASP A 470 -5.33 10.23 2.92
N PRO A 471 -6.63 10.08 3.25
CA PRO A 471 -7.30 8.77 3.23
C PRO A 471 -7.45 8.18 1.84
N VAL A 472 -7.58 9.02 0.80
CA VAL A 472 -7.78 8.56 -0.57
C VAL A 472 -6.43 8.18 -1.18
N ALA A 473 -5.38 8.97 -0.91
CA ALA A 473 -4.05 8.69 -1.44
C ALA A 473 -3.49 7.37 -0.88
N ILE A 474 -3.60 7.13 0.43
CA ILE A 474 -3.08 5.88 1.03
C ILE A 474 -3.79 4.63 0.51
N ASP A 475 -5.11 4.70 0.32
CA ASP A 475 -5.87 3.59 -0.25
C ASP A 475 -5.61 3.43 -1.76
N SER A 476 -5.31 4.52 -2.49
CA SER A 476 -4.86 4.46 -3.90
C SER A 476 -3.53 3.73 -4.01
N VAL A 477 -2.57 4.06 -3.16
CA VAL A 477 -1.27 3.38 -3.11
C VAL A 477 -1.44 1.92 -2.71
N GLY A 478 -2.18 1.64 -1.64
CA GLY A 478 -2.44 0.26 -1.21
C GLY A 478 -3.16 -0.56 -2.28
N TYR A 479 -4.08 0.05 -3.03
CA TYR A 479 -4.76 -0.58 -4.16
C TYR A 479 -3.76 -0.99 -5.25
N ASP A 480 -2.86 -0.08 -5.63
CA ASP A 480 -1.85 -0.34 -6.65
C ASP A 480 -0.92 -1.51 -6.28
N PHE A 481 -0.50 -1.59 -5.02
CA PHE A 481 0.25 -2.74 -4.48
C PHE A 481 -0.52 -4.05 -4.60
N VAL A 482 -1.77 -4.09 -4.13
CA VAL A 482 -2.58 -5.32 -4.17
C VAL A 482 -2.95 -5.71 -5.61
N ASN A 483 -3.20 -4.74 -6.49
CA ASN A 483 -3.51 -4.96 -7.89
C ASN A 483 -2.30 -5.49 -8.68
N ALA A 484 -1.10 -4.99 -8.39
CA ALA A 484 0.11 -5.52 -9.01
C ALA A 484 0.43 -6.95 -8.57
N GLU A 485 0.22 -7.29 -7.30
CA GLU A 485 0.50 -8.63 -6.79
C GLU A 485 -0.62 -9.63 -7.15
N TRP A 486 -1.89 -9.25 -6.98
CA TRP A 486 -3.06 -10.12 -7.17
C TRP A 486 -4.15 -9.46 -8.03
N PRO A 487 -3.91 -9.23 -9.33
CA PRO A 487 -4.85 -8.55 -10.22
C PRO A 487 -6.18 -9.29 -10.35
N ASP A 488 -6.20 -10.62 -10.24
CA ASP A 488 -7.44 -11.41 -10.31
C ASP A 488 -8.34 -11.17 -9.09
N VAL A 489 -7.76 -10.96 -7.91
CA VAL A 489 -8.54 -10.61 -6.71
C VAL A 489 -9.14 -9.21 -6.87
N VAL A 490 -8.34 -8.26 -7.35
CA VAL A 490 -8.79 -6.88 -7.56
C VAL A 490 -9.86 -6.78 -8.64
N ARG A 491 -9.73 -7.54 -9.73
CA ARG A 491 -10.68 -7.48 -10.85
C ARG A 491 -11.97 -8.24 -10.60
N TYR A 492 -11.87 -9.46 -10.05
CA TYR A 492 -13.01 -10.38 -9.98
C TYR A 492 -13.53 -10.59 -8.56
N GLY A 493 -12.74 -10.27 -7.54
CA GLY A 493 -13.12 -10.50 -6.15
C GLY A 493 -13.47 -11.96 -5.84
N ARG A 494 -13.12 -12.92 -6.71
CA ARG A 494 -13.43 -14.33 -6.53
C ARG A 494 -12.56 -15.21 -7.42
N ALA A 495 -13.07 -15.55 -8.60
CA ALA A 495 -12.40 -16.38 -9.59
C ALA A 495 -12.38 -15.62 -10.92
N PRO A 496 -11.34 -15.81 -11.76
CA PRO A 496 -11.18 -15.08 -13.01
C PRO A 496 -12.19 -15.55 -14.07
N ALA A 497 -13.44 -15.11 -13.93
CA ALA A 497 -14.55 -15.44 -14.80
C ALA A 497 -15.44 -14.20 -14.99
N ALA A 498 -15.98 -14.03 -16.21
CA ALA A 498 -16.75 -12.85 -16.59
C ALA A 498 -17.96 -12.56 -15.67
N GLN A 499 -18.59 -13.60 -15.12
CA GLN A 499 -19.70 -13.47 -14.17
C GLN A 499 -19.33 -12.85 -12.81
N TYR A 500 -18.04 -12.78 -12.49
CA TYR A 500 -17.51 -12.15 -11.28
C TYR A 500 -16.76 -10.84 -11.57
N ASP A 501 -16.64 -10.44 -12.84
CA ASP A 501 -15.95 -9.19 -13.18
C ASP A 501 -16.69 -8.01 -12.52
N MET A 502 -15.98 -7.30 -11.63
CA MET A 502 -16.54 -6.18 -10.89
C MET A 502 -16.62 -4.91 -11.74
N GLY A 503 -16.07 -4.95 -12.96
CA GLY A 503 -16.17 -3.86 -13.92
C GLY A 503 -15.59 -2.56 -13.39
N GLY A 504 -14.39 -2.60 -12.80
CA GLY A 504 -13.70 -1.42 -12.24
C GLY A 504 -14.23 -0.98 -10.87
N GLY A 505 -15.23 -1.67 -10.32
CA GLY A 505 -15.85 -1.28 -9.05
C GLY A 505 -14.94 -1.35 -7.82
N ALA A 506 -13.78 -2.00 -7.91
CA ALA A 506 -12.84 -2.15 -6.79
C ALA A 506 -12.26 -0.81 -6.32
N GLU A 507 -12.05 0.13 -7.24
CA GLU A 507 -11.54 1.49 -6.98
C GLU A 507 -12.62 2.56 -7.07
N ASP A 508 -13.87 2.21 -7.37
CA ASP A 508 -14.97 3.17 -7.55
C ASP A 508 -15.19 4.06 -6.33
N TYR A 509 -14.98 3.55 -5.11
CA TYR A 509 -15.06 4.38 -3.90
C TYR A 509 -13.95 5.45 -3.81
N LEU A 510 -12.80 5.26 -4.46
CA LEU A 510 -11.73 6.26 -4.52
C LEU A 510 -12.12 7.42 -5.44
N HIS A 511 -12.73 7.12 -6.59
CA HIS A 511 -13.31 8.15 -7.47
C HIS A 511 -14.44 8.91 -6.78
N GLU A 512 -15.35 8.21 -6.11
CA GLU A 512 -16.46 8.80 -5.38
C GLU A 512 -15.97 9.68 -4.21
N ALA A 513 -14.95 9.23 -3.45
CA ALA A 513 -14.39 9.99 -2.34
C ALA A 513 -13.56 11.21 -2.81
N ALA A 514 -12.73 11.04 -3.85
CA ALA A 514 -11.95 12.12 -4.43
C ALA A 514 -12.84 13.24 -4.98
N LEU A 515 -14.00 12.87 -5.54
CA LEU A 515 -14.95 13.79 -6.16
C LEU A 515 -16.24 13.93 -5.34
N ALA A 516 -16.21 13.78 -4.01
CA ALA A 516 -17.44 13.71 -3.20
C ALA A 516 -18.38 14.95 -3.33
N SER A 517 -17.84 16.10 -3.75
CA SER A 517 -18.62 17.31 -4.05
C SER A 517 -19.38 17.25 -5.39
N ASP A 518 -18.95 16.40 -6.33
CA ASP A 518 -19.64 16.08 -7.58
C ASP A 518 -19.28 14.65 -8.04
N PRO A 519 -19.75 13.61 -7.32
CA PRO A 519 -19.24 12.25 -7.51
C PRO A 519 -19.84 11.64 -8.78
N PRO A 520 -19.13 10.72 -9.46
CA PRO A 520 -19.61 10.07 -10.68
C PRO A 520 -21.01 9.43 -10.56
N SER A 521 -21.37 8.91 -9.39
CA SER A 521 -22.69 8.34 -9.11
C SER A 521 -23.82 9.37 -9.03
N GLY A 522 -23.51 10.65 -8.86
CA GLY A 522 -24.46 11.72 -8.55
C GLY A 522 -24.98 11.71 -7.12
N THR A 523 -24.47 10.83 -6.25
CA THR A 523 -24.87 10.76 -4.83
C THR A 523 -24.62 12.10 -4.13
N PHE A 524 -25.57 12.55 -3.30
CA PHE A 524 -25.33 13.61 -2.32
C PHE A 524 -24.79 12.96 -1.05
N TYR A 525 -23.46 12.84 -0.93
CA TYR A 525 -22.87 12.28 0.28
C TYR A 525 -23.00 13.28 1.44
N ASP A 526 -23.75 12.90 2.47
CA ASP A 526 -23.97 13.67 3.69
C ASP A 526 -24.21 12.72 4.89
N PRO A 527 -23.13 12.15 5.45
CA PRO A 527 -23.23 11.15 6.51
C PRO A 527 -23.60 11.73 7.89
N ASP A 528 -23.55 13.06 8.05
CA ASP A 528 -23.80 13.75 9.32
C ASP A 528 -25.26 14.22 9.46
N HIS A 529 -26.04 14.21 8.37
CA HIS A 529 -27.44 14.67 8.36
C HIS A 529 -28.41 13.64 7.77
N GLN A 530 -29.65 13.66 8.28
CA GLN A 530 -30.70 12.75 7.82
C GLN A 530 -31.19 13.04 6.39
N ASP A 531 -31.14 14.31 6.00
CA ASP A 531 -31.53 14.82 4.70
C ASP A 531 -30.34 15.54 4.08
N ASP A 532 -30.28 15.61 2.74
CA ASP A 532 -29.24 16.27 1.96
C ASP A 532 -29.09 17.77 2.34
N ALA A 533 -28.22 18.07 3.30
CA ALA A 533 -28.06 19.39 3.89
C ALA A 533 -26.69 19.98 3.59
N ILE A 534 -25.62 19.23 3.90
CA ILE A 534 -24.23 19.63 3.70
C ILE A 534 -23.51 18.53 2.93
N ARG A 535 -23.24 18.80 1.66
CA ARG A 535 -22.51 17.87 0.81
C ARG A 535 -21.05 17.77 1.24
N LEU A 536 -20.51 16.56 1.24
CA LEU A 536 -19.07 16.35 1.42
C LEU A 536 -18.25 17.05 0.33
N GLU A 537 -17.13 17.63 0.75
CA GLU A 537 -16.06 18.06 -0.16
C GLU A 537 -15.12 16.89 -0.49
N SER A 538 -14.17 17.12 -1.40
CA SER A 538 -13.13 16.12 -1.70
C SER A 538 -12.44 15.61 -0.44
N LEU A 539 -12.42 14.29 -0.28
CA LEU A 539 -11.84 13.62 0.88
C LEU A 539 -10.33 13.37 0.74
N GLY A 540 -9.76 13.57 -0.45
CA GLY A 540 -8.37 13.27 -0.74
C GLY A 540 -8.10 13.19 -2.24
N VAL A 541 -6.86 12.87 -2.61
CA VAL A 541 -6.46 12.73 -4.02
C VAL A 541 -6.37 11.26 -4.45
N HIS A 542 -6.87 10.96 -5.64
CA HIS A 542 -6.79 9.64 -6.28
C HIS A 542 -6.06 9.72 -7.63
N GLU A 543 -5.07 8.85 -7.81
CA GLU A 543 -4.43 8.51 -9.08
C GLU A 543 -3.71 7.17 -8.94
N HIS A 544 -3.13 6.69 -10.04
CA HIS A 544 -2.30 5.50 -10.09
C HIS A 544 -0.84 5.85 -10.36
N TRP A 545 0.07 5.00 -9.92
CA TRP A 545 1.47 5.14 -10.32
C TRP A 545 1.65 4.99 -11.84
N ASN A 546 2.82 5.38 -12.33
CA ASN A 546 3.21 5.19 -13.73
C ASN A 546 3.37 3.72 -14.12
N ASN A 547 3.96 2.89 -13.25
CA ASN A 547 4.13 1.45 -13.41
C ASN A 547 4.56 0.77 -12.10
N ALA A 548 4.36 -0.55 -12.02
CA ALA A 548 4.64 -1.35 -10.82
C ALA A 548 6.15 -1.54 -10.50
N ILE A 549 7.08 -1.09 -11.35
CA ILE A 549 8.52 -1.14 -11.08
C ILE A 549 8.93 0.15 -10.38
N ASP A 550 8.72 1.30 -11.04
CA ASP A 550 9.15 2.61 -10.57
C ASP A 550 8.23 3.17 -9.48
N LYS A 551 6.94 2.83 -9.52
CA LYS A 551 5.91 3.23 -8.52
C LYS A 551 5.84 4.75 -8.30
N GLN A 552 6.04 5.53 -9.36
CA GLN A 552 6.06 6.99 -9.28
C GLN A 552 4.68 7.56 -9.61
N TYR A 553 4.21 8.47 -8.77
CA TYR A 553 2.98 9.23 -8.96
C TYR A 553 3.28 10.64 -9.49
N SER A 554 2.24 11.44 -9.75
CA SER A 554 2.40 12.76 -10.37
C SER A 554 3.41 13.65 -9.65
N ARG A 555 3.40 13.72 -8.30
CA ARG A 555 4.38 14.52 -7.56
C ARG A 555 5.79 13.94 -7.64
N ASN A 556 5.95 12.61 -7.64
CA ASN A 556 7.26 11.97 -7.84
C ASN A 556 7.84 12.30 -9.24
N LEU A 557 6.98 12.51 -10.23
CA LEU A 557 7.35 12.87 -11.60
C LEU A 557 7.58 14.38 -11.81
N GLY A 558 7.50 15.18 -10.74
CA GLY A 558 7.73 16.62 -10.77
C GLY A 558 6.48 17.45 -11.10
N ALA A 559 5.29 16.85 -11.10
CA ALA A 559 4.05 17.63 -11.07
C ALA A 559 3.87 18.28 -9.69
N GLY A 560 3.24 19.47 -9.64
CA GLY A 560 3.03 20.20 -8.39
C GLY A 560 1.91 19.64 -7.50
N GLU A 561 1.03 18.82 -8.07
CA GLU A 561 -0.18 18.28 -7.43
C GLU A 561 -0.27 16.76 -7.67
N GLY A 562 -1.05 16.06 -6.85
CA GLY A 562 -1.19 14.60 -6.90
C GLY A 562 -0.65 13.88 -5.66
N ILE A 563 -0.41 12.59 -5.81
CA ILE A 563 0.20 11.70 -4.83
C ILE A 563 1.73 11.80 -4.93
N GLU A 564 2.38 11.73 -3.77
CA GLU A 564 3.82 11.51 -3.62
C GLU A 564 4.03 10.23 -2.81
N LEU A 565 4.58 9.18 -3.42
CA LEU A 565 5.02 8.00 -2.68
C LEU A 565 6.46 8.20 -2.22
N VAL A 566 6.69 8.19 -0.91
CA VAL A 566 8.02 8.26 -0.29
C VAL A 566 8.40 6.87 0.20
N LEU A 567 9.36 6.22 -0.47
CA LEU A 567 9.92 4.96 -0.02
C LEU A 567 11.04 5.23 0.98
N LEU A 568 10.88 4.72 2.20
CA LEU A 568 11.94 4.66 3.21
C LEU A 568 12.40 3.22 3.32
N ARG A 569 13.65 2.97 2.92
CA ARG A 569 14.33 1.71 3.23
C ARG A 569 14.85 1.83 4.65
N SER A 570 14.48 0.88 5.48
CA SER A 570 15.04 0.74 6.82
C SER A 570 16.22 -0.22 6.86
N ASP A 571 16.64 -0.74 5.69
CA ASP A 571 17.90 -1.47 5.48
C ASP A 571 18.91 -0.89 6.46
N ALA A 572 19.36 -1.70 7.42
CA ALA A 572 20.33 -1.24 8.41
C ALA A 572 21.55 -0.73 7.63
N ILE A 573 21.66 0.58 7.46
CA ILE A 573 22.92 1.15 7.06
C ILE A 573 23.81 0.85 8.26
N ALA A 574 24.85 0.05 8.07
CA ALA A 574 25.71 -0.47 9.14
C ALA A 574 26.45 0.62 9.96
N GLY A 575 26.05 1.89 9.83
CA GLY A 575 26.50 3.05 10.57
C GLY A 575 25.41 4.06 10.93
N ASP A 576 24.16 3.83 10.57
CA ASP A 576 23.00 4.69 10.90
C ASP A 576 22.47 4.26 12.28
N ILE A 577 23.22 4.63 13.31
CA ILE A 577 22.99 4.27 14.71
C ILE A 577 21.74 4.97 15.22
N ASP A 578 21.46 6.20 14.76
CA ASP A 578 20.26 6.93 15.16
C ASP A 578 19.02 6.64 14.32
N SER A 579 19.20 5.86 13.25
CA SER A 579 18.15 5.39 12.36
C SER A 579 17.40 6.53 11.64
N ASP A 580 18.04 7.69 11.48
CA ASP A 580 17.50 8.83 10.74
C ASP A 580 17.61 8.67 9.21
N GLY A 581 18.27 7.61 8.74
CA GLY A 581 18.47 7.29 7.34
C GLY A 581 19.72 7.94 6.73
N ASN A 582 20.54 8.60 7.55
CA ASN A 582 21.83 9.18 7.20
C ASN A 582 22.93 8.53 8.05
N VAL A 583 24.16 8.50 7.55
CA VAL A 583 25.33 8.19 8.39
C VAL A 583 26.18 9.44 8.52
N ASN A 584 26.12 10.10 9.67
CA ASN A 584 26.69 11.42 9.87
C ASN A 584 27.29 11.63 11.29
N ALA A 585 27.57 12.88 11.64
CA ALA A 585 28.20 13.25 12.91
C ALA A 585 27.39 12.84 14.16
N ASP A 586 26.07 12.74 14.03
CA ASP A 586 25.17 12.36 15.11
C ASP A 586 25.32 10.86 15.44
N ASP A 587 25.49 10.00 14.42
CA ASP A 587 25.81 8.58 14.62
C ASP A 587 27.18 8.40 15.28
N LEU A 588 28.17 9.17 14.83
CA LEU A 588 29.50 9.13 15.45
C LEU A 588 29.45 9.54 16.91
N ALA A 589 28.65 10.55 17.25
CA ALA A 589 28.47 10.98 18.64
C ALA A 589 27.89 9.85 19.49
N ARG A 590 26.84 9.15 19.01
CA ARG A 590 26.25 8.00 19.72
C ARG A 590 27.20 6.82 19.86
N LEU A 591 28.02 6.54 18.84
CA LEU A 591 29.07 5.54 18.92
C LEU A 591 30.11 5.91 19.99
N CYS A 592 30.51 7.17 20.05
CA CYS A 592 31.45 7.67 21.06
C CYS A 592 30.90 7.63 22.49
N GLU A 593 29.60 7.88 22.68
CA GLU A 593 28.93 7.77 23.99
C GLU A 593 28.98 6.33 24.54
N SER A 594 28.91 5.35 23.64
CA SER A 594 28.92 3.93 23.97
C SER A 594 30.30 3.28 23.91
N TRP A 595 31.36 4.04 23.65
CA TRP A 595 32.71 3.51 23.40
C TRP A 595 33.24 2.67 24.57
N LEU A 596 33.70 1.44 24.26
CA LEU A 596 34.18 0.43 25.20
C LEU A 596 33.13 -0.08 26.21
N GLN A 597 31.85 0.24 26.02
CA GLN A 597 30.78 -0.42 26.76
C GLN A 597 30.57 -1.84 26.24
N SER A 598 30.10 -2.74 27.12
CA SER A 598 29.79 -4.13 26.79
C SER A 598 28.48 -4.56 27.45
N SER A 599 27.69 -5.40 26.77
CA SER A 599 26.45 -5.96 27.32
C SER A 599 26.23 -7.39 26.83
N VAL A 600 25.63 -8.23 27.67
CA VAL A 600 25.21 -9.60 27.30
C VAL A 600 23.77 -9.81 27.80
N PRO A 601 22.78 -10.15 26.94
CA PRO A 601 22.82 -10.23 25.47
C PRO A 601 22.38 -8.92 24.77
N ASN A 602 23.10 -8.54 23.69
CA ASN A 602 22.83 -7.51 22.67
C ASN A 602 21.85 -6.38 23.05
N GLY A 603 22.30 -5.46 23.91
CA GLY A 603 21.53 -4.27 24.29
C GLY A 603 22.17 -2.93 23.96
N LEU A 604 23.29 -2.90 23.22
CA LEU A 604 23.97 -1.65 22.85
C LEU A 604 23.67 -1.31 21.39
N GLU A 605 22.96 -0.21 21.17
CA GLU A 605 22.60 0.27 19.82
C GLU A 605 23.83 0.54 18.92
N ALA A 606 24.97 0.87 19.52
CA ALA A 606 26.22 1.13 18.81
C ALA A 606 27.12 -0.11 18.60
N ASP A 607 26.70 -1.30 19.03
CA ASP A 607 27.39 -2.57 18.73
C ASP A 607 26.95 -3.06 17.34
N LEU A 608 27.57 -2.47 16.32
CA LEU A 608 27.23 -2.64 14.92
C LEU A 608 27.61 -4.02 14.39
N ASN A 609 28.59 -4.68 15.00
CA ASN A 609 29.06 -6.00 14.59
C ASN A 609 28.47 -7.17 15.41
N GLY A 610 27.83 -6.85 16.54
CA GLY A 610 27.13 -7.79 17.40
C GLY A 610 28.04 -8.72 18.21
N ASP A 611 29.29 -8.31 18.48
CA ASP A 611 30.23 -9.07 19.31
C ASP A 611 30.14 -8.74 20.81
N GLY A 612 29.20 -7.89 21.20
CA GLY A 612 28.86 -7.56 22.58
C GLY A 612 29.71 -6.45 23.19
N ILE A 613 30.53 -5.76 22.39
CA ILE A 613 31.38 -4.63 22.79
C ILE A 613 31.38 -3.56 21.71
N VAL A 614 31.30 -2.28 22.11
CA VAL A 614 31.44 -1.16 21.15
C VAL A 614 32.91 -0.77 21.05
N ASP A 615 33.55 -1.10 19.93
CA ASP A 615 34.97 -0.85 19.71
C ASP A 615 35.33 -0.35 18.30
N ALA A 616 36.62 -0.44 17.95
CA ALA A 616 37.14 0.02 16.66
C ALA A 616 36.54 -0.71 15.46
N ARG A 617 35.95 -1.90 15.64
CA ARG A 617 35.25 -2.66 14.61
C ARG A 617 33.92 -2.00 14.27
N ASP A 618 33.18 -1.54 15.27
CA ASP A 618 31.93 -0.79 15.06
C ASP A 618 32.21 0.55 14.42
N PHE A 619 33.24 1.27 14.89
CA PHE A 619 33.68 2.50 14.24
C PHE A 619 34.05 2.27 12.76
N ALA A 620 34.69 1.15 12.43
CA ALA A 620 35.02 0.82 11.05
C ALA A 620 33.77 0.56 10.19
N LEU A 621 32.72 -0.03 10.75
CA LEU A 621 31.42 -0.23 10.08
C LEU A 621 30.70 1.11 9.84
N LEU A 622 30.69 1.99 10.84
CA LEU A 622 30.17 3.34 10.71
C LEU A 622 30.94 4.16 9.67
N ALA A 623 32.27 4.16 9.73
CA ALA A 623 33.11 4.87 8.78
C ALA A 623 32.97 4.33 7.34
N ALA A 624 32.72 3.02 7.17
CA ALA A 624 32.51 2.41 5.86
C ALA A 624 31.22 2.86 5.17
N THR A 625 30.26 3.37 5.94
CA THR A 625 28.96 3.82 5.46
C THR A 625 28.76 5.34 5.56
N TRP A 626 29.79 6.07 5.98
CA TRP A 626 29.76 7.52 6.18
C TRP A 626 29.26 8.31 4.97
N GLY A 627 28.24 9.14 5.17
CA GLY A 627 27.59 9.92 4.12
C GLY A 627 26.58 9.14 3.27
N ALA A 628 26.22 7.91 3.66
CA ALA A 628 25.04 7.24 3.11
C ALA A 628 23.77 8.02 3.51
N VAL A 629 22.83 8.14 2.57
CA VAL A 629 21.56 8.86 2.71
C VAL A 629 20.49 8.04 1.97
N THR A 630 19.43 7.61 2.67
CA THR A 630 18.29 6.89 2.06
C THR A 630 17.16 7.82 1.61
N THR A 631 17.16 9.07 2.05
CA THR A 631 16.21 10.10 1.61
C THR A 631 16.82 10.97 0.51
N GLN A 632 16.58 10.61 -0.75
CA GLN A 632 16.72 11.56 -1.88
C GLN A 632 15.40 12.20 -2.22
#